data_AF-A0A2G6IM16-F1
#
_entry.id   AF-A0A2G6IM16-F1
#
_cell.length_a   1.000
_cell.length_b   1.000
_cell.length_c   1.000
_cell.angle_alpha   90.00
_cell.angle_beta   90.00
_cell.angle_gamma   90.00
#
_symmetry.space_group_name_H-M   'P 1'
#
loop_
_entity.id
_entity.type
_entity.pdbx_description
1 polymer ?
#
loop_
_entity_poly.entity_id
_entity_poly.type
_entity_poly.pdbx_seq_one_letter_code
_entity_poly.pdbx_strand_id
1 'polypeptide(L)' 'MTEQEFLKALDELEDRIEAVPSDKHHVFQAELHGLIERMRNAGVAIPDRVRRMDAALTEDAIEAQFDNMPV' A
#
# COMPACT_ATOMS: atom_id res chain seq x y z
N MET A 1 -12.31 -13.96 -0.21
CA MET A 1 -12.68 -12.59 -0.57
C MET A 1 -13.02 -12.58 -2.05
N THR A 2 -14.10 -11.91 -2.43
CA THR A 2 -14.40 -11.64 -3.84
C THR A 2 -13.57 -10.42 -4.29
N GLU A 3 -13.52 -10.17 -5.60
CA GLU A 3 -12.88 -8.96 -6.15
C GLU A 3 -13.39 -7.67 -5.48
N GLN A 4 -14.70 -7.58 -5.24
CA GLN A 4 -15.33 -6.43 -4.57
C GLN A 4 -14.83 -6.22 -3.15
N GLU A 5 -14.60 -7.31 -2.40
CA GLU A 5 -14.07 -7.24 -1.03
C GLU A 5 -12.63 -6.74 -1.02
N PHE A 6 -11.82 -7.12 -2.02
CA PHE A 6 -10.46 -6.60 -2.17
C PHE A 6 -10.45 -5.12 -2.53
N LEU A 7 -11.30 -4.70 -3.46
CA LEU A 7 -11.42 -3.29 -3.85
C LEU A 7 -11.88 -2.43 -2.68
N LYS A 8 -12.80 -2.93 -1.86
CA LYS A 8 -13.27 -2.22 -0.68
C LYS A 8 -12.18 -2.10 0.39
N ALA A 9 -11.46 -3.19 0.66
CA ALA A 9 -10.33 -3.17 1.57
C ALA A 9 -9.21 -2.22 1.10
N LEU A 10 -9.02 -2.09 -0.22
CA LEU A 10 -8.09 -1.12 -0.81
C LEU A 10 -8.53 0.32 -0.57
N ASP A 11 -9.79 0.65 -0.82
CA ASP A 11 -10.35 1.97 -0.57
C ASP A 11 -10.24 2.36 0.91
N GLU A 12 -10.56 1.42 1.82
CA GLU A 12 -10.42 1.64 3.26
C GLU A 12 -8.95 1.82 3.67
N LEU A 13 -8.01 1.14 2.99
CA LEU A 13 -6.59 1.31 3.23
C LEU A 13 -6.08 2.66 2.72
N GLU A 14 -6.53 3.08 1.54
CA GLU A 14 -6.23 4.37 0.91
C GLU A 14 -6.67 5.53 1.81
N ASP A 15 -7.92 5.52 2.26
CA ASP A 15 -8.46 6.55 3.18
C ASP A 15 -7.67 6.61 4.50
N ARG A 16 -7.28 5.44 5.04
CA ARG A 16 -6.44 5.37 6.24
C ARG A 16 -5.04 5.93 6.01
N ILE A 17 -4.45 5.70 4.84
CA ILE A 17 -3.14 6.23 4.45
C ILE A 17 -3.23 7.75 4.30
N GLU A 18 -4.26 8.28 3.65
CA GLU A 18 -4.46 9.73 3.53
C GLU A 18 -4.74 10.39 4.89
N ALA A 19 -5.40 9.68 5.81
CA ALA A 19 -5.68 10.15 7.17
C ALA A 19 -4.44 10.15 8.09
N VAL A 20 -3.38 9.42 7.76
CA VAL A 20 -2.14 9.37 8.55
C VAL A 20 -1.01 10.17 7.89
N PRO A 21 -0.10 10.76 8.68
CA PRO A 21 1.09 11.41 8.14
C PRO A 21 2.00 10.41 7.40
N SER A 22 2.74 10.90 6.41
CA SER A 22 3.67 10.13 5.55
C SER A 22 4.66 9.28 6.33
N ASP A 23 5.08 9.72 7.52
CA ASP A 23 5.93 8.98 8.43
C ASP A 23 5.36 7.59 8.82
N LYS A 24 4.04 7.40 8.77
CA LYS A 24 3.38 6.11 9.05
C LYS A 24 2.98 5.33 7.81
N HIS A 25 3.17 5.87 6.61
CA HIS A 25 2.79 5.24 5.35
C HIS A 25 3.51 3.91 5.12
N HIS A 26 4.75 3.79 5.60
CA HIS A 26 5.54 2.55 5.55
C HIS A 26 4.85 1.35 6.24
N VAL A 27 4.04 1.59 7.27
CA VAL A 27 3.30 0.53 7.98
C VAL A 27 2.20 -0.05 7.09
N PHE A 28 1.59 0.80 6.27
CA PHE A 28 0.53 0.42 5.35
C PHE A 28 1.06 -0.19 4.05
N GLN A 29 2.32 0.07 3.69
CA GLN A 29 2.98 -0.55 2.53
C GLN A 29 2.99 -2.08 2.66
N ALA A 30 3.33 -2.62 3.84
CA ALA A 30 3.31 -4.06 4.08
C ALA A 30 1.88 -4.65 4.01
N GLU A 31 0.89 -3.91 4.53
CA GLU A 31 -0.53 -4.31 4.48
C GLU A 31 -1.07 -4.30 3.04
N LEU A 32 -0.73 -3.27 2.26
CA LEU A 32 -1.07 -3.12 0.84
C LEU A 32 -0.43 -4.23 -0.01
N HIS A 33 0.86 -4.46 0.18
CA HIS A 33 1.60 -5.50 -0.55
C HIS A 33 1.01 -6.89 -0.30
N GLY A 34 0.71 -7.22 0.96
CA GLY A 34 0.07 -8.48 1.31
C GLY A 34 -1.33 -8.63 0.70
N LEU A 35 -2.08 -7.53 0.56
CA LEU A 35 -3.38 -7.54 -0.11
C LEU A 35 -3.25 -7.77 -1.62
N ILE A 36 -2.28 -7.12 -2.27
CA ILE A 36 -1.95 -7.31 -3.69
C ILE A 36 -1.52 -8.75 -3.98
N GLU A 37 -0.68 -9.34 -3.12
CA GLU A 37 -0.27 -10.74 -3.26
C GLU A 37 -1.45 -11.70 -3.11
N ARG A 38 -2.39 -11.42 -2.19
CA ARG A 38 -3.63 -12.19 -2.06
C ARG A 38 -4.52 -12.05 -3.28
N MET A 39 -4.66 -10.85 -3.85
CA MET A 39 -5.39 -10.64 -5.11
C MET A 39 -4.76 -11.41 -6.26
N ARG A 40 -3.43 -11.36 -6.39
CA ARG A 40 -2.66 -12.11 -7.39
C ARG A 40 -2.87 -13.62 -7.25
N ASN A 41 -2.74 -14.15 -6.02
CA ASN A 41 -2.97 -15.57 -5.74
C ASN A 41 -4.42 -16.00 -5.98
N ALA A 42 -5.37 -15.10 -5.77
CA ALA A 42 -6.79 -15.32 -6.07
C ALA A 42 -7.13 -15.19 -7.57
N GLY A 43 -6.17 -14.80 -8.43
CA GLY A 43 -6.40 -14.57 -9.85
C GLY A 43 -7.22 -13.31 -10.15
N VAL A 44 -7.30 -12.38 -9.19
CA VAL A 44 -8.04 -11.12 -9.32
C VAL A 44 -7.16 -10.09 -10.02
N ALA A 45 -7.75 -9.32 -10.94
CA ALA A 45 -7.05 -8.24 -11.61
C ALA A 45 -6.70 -7.14 -10.60
N ILE A 46 -5.42 -6.80 -10.49
CA ILE A 46 -4.97 -5.70 -9.65
C ILE A 46 -5.16 -4.40 -10.44
N PRO A 47 -5.96 -3.44 -9.96
CA PRO A 47 -6.15 -2.17 -10.65
C PRO A 47 -4.86 -1.36 -10.74
N ASP A 48 -4.66 -0.63 -11.84
CA ASP A 48 -3.50 0.25 -12.03
C ASP A 48 -3.35 1.29 -10.90
N ARG A 49 -4.46 1.78 -10.33
CA ARG A 49 -4.41 2.73 -9.20
C ARG A 49 -3.63 2.17 -8.02
N VAL A 50 -3.84 0.89 -7.72
CA VAL A 50 -3.22 0.18 -6.59
C VAL A 50 -1.73 0.00 -6.80
N ARG A 51 -1.33 -0.35 -8.02
CA ARG A 51 0.08 -0.44 -8.40
C ARG A 51 0.81 0.89 -8.27
N ARG A 52 0.16 1.98 -8.68
CA ARG A 52 0.75 3.33 -8.54
C ARG A 52 0.91 3.72 -7.09
N MET A 53 -0.07 3.37 -6.26
CA MET A 53 -0.02 3.67 -4.84
C MET A 53 1.05 2.86 -4.11
N ASP A 54 1.17 1.55 -4.41
CA ASP A 54 2.25 0.69 -3.90
C ASP A 54 3.63 1.21 -4.29
N ALA A 55 3.80 1.68 -5.52
CA ALA A 55 5.04 2.31 -5.98
C ALA A 55 5.35 3.60 -5.19
N ALA A 56 4.37 4.51 -5.09
CA ALA A 56 4.54 5.77 -4.36
C ALA A 56 4.90 5.54 -2.88
N LEU A 57 4.18 4.63 -2.22
CA LEU A 57 4.45 4.27 -0.82
C LEU A 57 5.82 3.61 -0.63
N THR A 58 6.28 2.84 -1.62
CA THR A 58 7.61 2.22 -1.59
C THR A 58 8.70 3.28 -1.76
N GLU A 59 8.50 4.27 -2.62
CA GLU A 59 9.42 5.40 -2.79
C GLU A 59 9.51 6.26 -1.51
N ASP A 60 8.37 6.63 -0.90
CA ASP A 60 8.31 7.33 0.38
C ASP A 60 8.96 6.52 1.52
N ALA A 61 8.71 5.21 1.58
CA ALA A 61 9.31 4.34 2.58
C ALA A 61 10.83 4.21 2.42
N ILE A 62 11.33 4.25 1.18
CA ILE A 62 12.76 4.30 0.90
C ILE A 62 13.30 5.64 1.41
N GLU A 63 12.76 6.79 0.99
CA GLU A 63 13.24 8.10 1.46
C GLU A 63 13.24 8.23 3.00
N ALA A 64 12.16 7.82 3.67
CA ALA A 64 12.08 7.84 5.13
C ALA A 64 13.10 6.92 5.82
N GLN A 65 13.48 5.81 5.18
CA GLN A 65 14.49 4.89 5.72
C GLN A 65 15.92 5.44 5.55
N PHE A 66 16.15 6.30 4.56
CA PHE A 66 17.44 6.95 4.33
C PHE A 66 17.63 8.24 5.15
N ASP A 67 16.55 8.95 5.51
CA ASP A 67 16.61 10.18 6.35
C ASP A 67 17.02 9.88 7.81
N ASN A 68 16.84 8.64 8.27
CA ASN A 68 17.14 8.23 9.65
C ASN A 68 18.54 7.59 9.83
N MET A 69 19.45 7.77 8.87
CA MET A 69 20.86 7.47 9.09
C MET A 69 21.52 8.65 9.83
N PRO A 70 21.87 8.53 11.11
CA PRO A 70 22.71 9.55 11.75
C PRO A 70 24.07 9.52 11.06
N VAL A 71 24.53 10.69 10.60
CA VAL A 71 25.96 10.89 10.27
C VAL A 71 26.82 10.79 11.52
#